data_AF-A0A3D5AMK3-F1
#
_entry.id   AF-A0A3D5AMK3-F1
#
_cell.length_a   1.000
_cell.length_b   1.000
_cell.length_c   1.000
_cell.angle_alpha   90.00
_cell.angle_beta   90.00
_cell.angle_gamma   90.00
#
_symmetry.space_group_name_H-M   'P 1'
#
loop_
_entity.id
_entity.type
_entity.pdbx_description
1 polymer ?
#
loop_
_entity_poly.entity_id
_entity_poly.type
_entity_poly.pdbx_seq_one_letter_code
_entity_poly.pdbx_strand_id
1 'polypeptide(L)'
;MPEIVLAAARFGFLVLLWIFVFTVVGVIRRDLFTGSRAGRLVATPRGVNVVAGSARPAKVKKGRAAHQLIVTAGALAGTKITLGEAPITIGRAEDSTLVIT
;
A
#
# COMPACT_ATOMS: atom_id res chain seq x y z
N MET A 1 25.59 -18.84 44.60
CA MET A 1 24.37 -18.80 43.75
C MET A 1 24.24 -17.60 42.78
N PRO A 2 25.23 -16.72 42.54
CA PRO A 2 25.06 -15.57 41.61
C PRO A 2 25.08 -15.97 40.13
N GLU A 3 25.74 -17.08 39.77
CA GLU A 3 25.84 -17.58 38.39
C GLU A 3 24.47 -17.81 37.72
N ILE A 4 23.52 -18.34 38.50
CA ILE A 4 22.15 -18.62 38.04
C ILE A 4 21.39 -17.32 37.79
N VAL A 5 21.59 -16.31 38.65
CA VAL A 5 20.96 -14.98 38.51
C VAL A 5 21.47 -14.28 37.26
N LEU A 6 22.79 -14.30 37.01
CA LEU A 6 23.39 -13.72 35.80
C LEU A 6 22.94 -14.48 34.54
N ALA A 7 22.89 -15.81 34.58
CA ALA A 7 22.40 -16.62 33.46
C ALA A 7 20.92 -16.31 33.15
N ALA A 8 20.07 -16.30 34.17
CA ALA A 8 18.64 -15.96 34.04
C ALA A 8 18.46 -14.54 33.48
N ALA A 9 19.22 -13.55 33.97
CA ALA A 9 19.18 -12.19 33.45
C ALA A 9 19.58 -12.12 31.97
N ARG A 10 20.61 -12.88 31.54
CA ARG A 10 21.04 -12.93 30.13
C ARG A 10 19.97 -13.52 29.22
N PHE A 11 19.37 -14.65 29.60
CA PHE A 11 18.29 -15.27 28.81
C PHE A 11 17.03 -14.41 28.82
N GLY A 12 16.66 -13.83 29.96
CA GLY A 12 15.53 -12.92 30.08
C GLY A 12 15.70 -11.67 29.20
N PHE A 13 16.89 -11.08 29.20
CA PHE A 13 17.23 -9.96 28.33
C PHE A 13 17.12 -10.34 26.84
N LEU A 14 17.61 -11.53 26.45
CA LEU A 14 17.51 -11.99 25.07
C LEU A 14 16.06 -12.18 24.62
N VAL A 15 15.21 -12.77 25.46
CA VAL A 15 13.78 -12.94 25.19
C VAL A 15 13.08 -11.59 25.08
N LEU A 16 13.35 -10.66 26.00
CA LEU A 16 12.80 -9.31 25.97
C LEU A 16 13.21 -8.57 24.70
N LEU A 17 14.48 -8.66 24.30
CA LEU A 17 15.00 -8.08 23.06
C LEU A 17 14.28 -8.66 21.84
N TRP A 18 14.09 -9.98 21.81
CA TRP A 18 13.37 -10.64 20.74
C TRP A 18 11.91 -10.17 20.62
N ILE A 19 11.20 -10.08 21.75
CA ILE A 19 9.83 -9.55 21.79
C ILE A 19 9.80 -8.11 21.27
N PHE A 20 10.75 -7.26 21.69
CA PHE A 20 10.86 -5.90 21.22
C PHE A 20 11.07 -5.83 19.69
N VAL A 21 12.02 -6.59 19.16
CA VAL A 21 12.29 -6.65 17.71
C VAL A 21 11.05 -7.10 16.94
N PHE A 22 10.37 -8.15 17.38
CA PHE A 22 9.14 -8.61 16.74
C PHE A 22 8.01 -7.58 16.80
N THR A 23 7.89 -6.87 17.91
CA THR A 23 6.88 -5.82 18.09
C THR A 23 7.13 -4.68 17.10
N VAL A 24 8.38 -4.22 16.98
CA VAL A 24 8.78 -3.17 16.03
C VAL A 24 8.49 -3.59 14.59
N VAL A 25 8.94 -4.79 14.18
CA VAL A 25 8.68 -5.32 12.83
C VAL A 25 7.17 -5.47 12.58
N GLY A 26 6.42 -5.93 13.58
CA GLY A 26 4.96 -6.07 13.52
C GLY A 26 4.25 -4.73 13.32
N VAL A 27 4.66 -3.69 14.04
CA VAL A 27 4.12 -2.32 13.89
C VAL A 27 4.44 -1.76 12.52
N ILE A 28 5.69 -1.86 12.06
CA ILE A 28 6.09 -1.38 10.71
C ILE A 28 5.27 -2.10 9.64
N ARG A 29 5.13 -3.43 9.73
CA ARG A 29 4.29 -4.19 8.81
C ARG A 29 2.83 -3.75 8.89
N ARG A 30 2.28 -3.50 10.08
CA ARG A 30 0.90 -3.02 10.21
C ARG A 30 0.71 -1.63 9.60
N ASP A 31 1.68 -0.74 9.78
CA ASP A 31 1.64 0.64 9.31
C ASP A 31 1.71 0.71 7.77
N LEU A 32 2.71 0.05 7.17
CA LEU A 32 2.91 -0.01 5.72
C LEU A 32 1.71 -0.65 4.99
N PHE A 33 1.13 -1.70 5.57
CA PHE A 33 0.00 -2.40 4.96
C PHE A 33 -1.33 -1.69 5.19
N THR A 34 -1.43 -0.79 6.18
CA THR A 34 -2.62 0.06 6.39
C THR A 34 -2.60 1.26 5.43
N GLY A 35 -1.45 1.90 5.21
CA GLY A 35 -1.29 2.96 4.21
C GLY A 35 -1.56 2.48 2.77
N SER A 36 -1.16 1.25 2.44
CA SER A 36 -1.41 0.62 1.12
C SER A 36 -2.90 0.35 0.81
N ARG A 37 -3.75 0.26 1.84
CA ARG A 37 -5.20 0.03 1.68
C ARG A 37 -6.00 1.33 1.70
N ALA A 38 -5.54 2.35 2.42
CA ALA A 38 -6.16 3.67 2.43
C ALA A 38 -6.10 4.35 1.06
N GLY A 39 -5.02 4.17 0.29
CA GLY A 39 -4.92 4.64 -1.10
C GLY A 39 -5.89 3.96 -2.08
N ARG A 40 -6.56 2.86 -1.68
CA ARG A 40 -7.55 2.14 -2.50
C ARG A 40 -8.99 2.51 -2.16
N LEU A 41 -9.23 3.27 -1.09
CA LEU A 41 -10.57 3.70 -0.66
C LEU A 41 -10.91 5.15 -1.06
N VAL A 42 -9.94 5.94 -1.53
CA VAL A 42 -10.15 7.33 -1.99
C VAL A 42 -10.36 7.40 -3.52
N ALA A 43 -10.92 6.36 -4.13
CA ALA A 43 -11.23 6.33 -5.57
C ALA A 43 -12.59 5.67 -5.90
N THR A 44 -13.56 5.72 -4.98
CA THR A 44 -14.96 5.44 -5.32
C THR A 44 -15.73 6.76 -5.40
N PRO A 45 -16.12 7.20 -6.61
CA PRO A 45 -17.08 8.28 -6.75
C PRO A 45 -18.37 7.88 -6.03
N ARG A 46 -18.89 8.79 -5.21
CA ARG A 46 -20.24 8.67 -4.65
C ARG A 46 -21.23 8.57 -5.81
N GLY A 47 -21.98 7.48 -5.85
CA GLY A 47 -23.11 7.31 -6.75
C GLY A 47 -23.06 5.97 -7.46
N VAL A 48 -23.54 4.93 -6.78
CA VAL A 48 -24.48 3.92 -7.29
C VAL A 48 -24.69 2.94 -6.12
N ASN A 49 -25.94 2.82 -5.72
CA ASN A 49 -26.42 1.86 -4.76
C ASN A 49 -26.19 0.45 -5.34
N VAL A 50 -25.11 -0.24 -4.94
CA VAL A 50 -24.94 -1.66 -5.25
C VAL A 50 -25.15 -2.43 -3.96
N VAL A 51 -26.27 -3.15 -3.94
CA VAL A 51 -26.63 -4.19 -2.99
C VAL A 51 -25.38 -4.97 -2.58
N ALA A 52 -25.22 -5.21 -1.28
CA ALA A 52 -24.19 -6.03 -0.67
C ALA A 52 -24.33 -7.50 -1.12
N GLY A 53 -23.97 -7.77 -2.38
CA GLY A 53 -23.63 -9.10 -2.86
C GLY A 53 -22.13 -9.23 -2.74
N SER A 54 -21.68 -10.25 -2.02
CA SER A 54 -20.28 -10.68 -1.93
C SER A 54 -19.63 -10.60 -3.33
N ALA A 55 -18.86 -9.53 -3.56
CA ALA A 55 -18.16 -9.32 -4.81
C ALA A 55 -16.98 -10.29 -4.81
N ARG A 56 -17.26 -11.53 -5.25
CA ARG A 56 -16.23 -12.47 -5.69
C ARG A 56 -15.29 -11.68 -6.62
N PRO A 57 -13.97 -11.64 -6.34
CA PRO A 57 -13.07 -10.86 -7.16
C PRO A 57 -13.21 -11.36 -8.58
N ALA A 58 -13.69 -10.47 -9.47
CA ALA A 58 -13.72 -10.76 -10.88
C ALA A 58 -12.27 -11.11 -11.27
N LYS A 59 -12.06 -12.38 -11.67
CA LYS A 59 -10.79 -12.79 -12.27
C LYS A 59 -10.59 -11.90 -13.48
N VAL A 60 -9.78 -10.86 -13.31
CA VAL A 60 -9.27 -10.05 -14.41
C VAL A 60 -8.61 -11.06 -15.33
N LYS A 61 -9.22 -11.30 -16.50
CA LYS A 61 -8.63 -12.13 -17.53
C LYS A 61 -7.21 -11.60 -17.71
N LYS A 62 -6.21 -12.48 -17.64
CA LYS A 62 -4.80 -12.19 -17.89
C LYS A 62 -4.61 -11.88 -19.39
N GLY A 63 -5.36 -10.90 -19.89
CA GLY A 63 -5.09 -10.21 -21.14
C GLY A 63 -3.89 -9.30 -20.91
N ARG A 64 -3.19 -8.99 -22.01
CA ARG A 64 -2.06 -8.06 -22.08
C ARG A 64 -2.10 -7.02 -20.96
N ALA A 65 -1.05 -6.99 -20.14
CA ALA A 65 -0.88 -5.94 -19.15
C ALA A 65 -1.10 -4.58 -19.82
N ALA A 66 -1.80 -3.67 -19.15
CA ALA A 66 -1.99 -2.33 -19.67
C ALA A 66 -0.61 -1.65 -19.77
N HIS A 67 -0.24 -1.15 -20.95
CA HIS A 67 1.06 -0.54 -21.21
C HIS A 67 0.99 0.98 -21.39
N GLN A 68 -0.22 1.55 -21.46
CA GLN A 68 -0.40 2.97 -21.74
C GLN A 68 -1.60 3.54 -20.99
N LEU A 69 -1.39 4.71 -20.39
CA LEU A 69 -2.42 5.57 -19.84
C LEU A 69 -2.58 6.75 -20.79
N ILE A 70 -3.82 7.00 -21.21
CA ILE A 70 -4.16 8.12 -22.09
C ILE A 70 -5.19 8.98 -21.37
N VAL A 71 -4.94 10.28 -21.31
CA VAL A 71 -5.91 11.25 -20.81
C VAL A 71 -6.93 11.50 -21.91
N THR A 72 -8.19 11.14 -21.66
CA THR A 72 -9.25 11.23 -22.68
C THR A 72 -9.97 12.58 -22.67
N ALA A 73 -9.92 13.33 -21.57
CA ALA A 73 -10.64 14.58 -21.38
C ALA A 73 -9.93 15.52 -20.39
N GLY A 74 -10.25 16.81 -20.44
CA GLY A 74 -9.67 17.86 -19.58
C GLY A 74 -8.54 18.65 -20.27
N ALA A 75 -7.91 19.56 -19.53
CA ALA A 75 -6.83 20.41 -20.05
C ALA A 75 -5.61 19.61 -20.54
N LEU A 76 -5.41 18.41 -20.01
CA LEU A 76 -4.33 17.49 -20.38
C LEU A 76 -4.78 16.37 -21.34
N ALA A 77 -5.94 16.51 -22.00
CA ALA A 77 -6.43 15.51 -22.94
C ALA A 77 -5.42 15.25 -24.07
N GLY A 78 -5.22 13.97 -24.39
CA GLY A 78 -4.24 13.52 -25.39
C GLY A 78 -2.88 13.13 -24.83
N THR A 79 -2.56 13.47 -23.57
CA THR A 79 -1.32 13.05 -22.94
C THR A 79 -1.25 11.53 -22.80
N LYS A 80 -0.13 10.94 -23.23
CA LYS A 80 0.13 9.50 -23.20
C LYS A 80 1.28 9.20 -22.25
N ILE A 81 1.05 8.33 -21.27
CA ILE A 81 2.07 7.90 -20.30
C ILE A 81 2.26 6.39 -20.45
N THR A 82 3.51 5.97 -20.61
CA THR A 82 3.86 4.54 -20.67
C THR A 82 3.79 3.94 -19.27
N LEU A 83 3.00 2.89 -19.11
CA LEU A 83 2.90 2.14 -17.85
C LEU A 83 4.10 1.18 -17.78
N GLY A 84 5.08 1.53 -16.95
CA GLY A 84 6.26 0.71 -16.63
C GLY A 84 6.18 0.06 -15.26
N GLU A 85 7.32 -0.31 -14.69
CA GLU A 85 7.40 -0.84 -13.32
C GLU A 85 7.41 0.25 -12.24
N ALA A 86 7.69 1.51 -12.64
CA ALA A 86 7.69 2.66 -11.75
C ALA A 86 6.24 3.08 -11.38
N PRO A 87 5.99 3.44 -10.12
CA PRO A 87 4.69 3.97 -9.71
C PRO A 87 4.41 5.32 -10.39
N ILE A 88 3.18 5.51 -10.85
CA ILE A 88 2.70 6.74 -11.50
C ILE A 88 1.77 7.47 -10.53
N THR A 89 2.08 8.72 -10.20
CA THR A 89 1.34 9.53 -9.23
C THR A 89 0.42 10.52 -9.96
N ILE A 90 -0.85 10.59 -9.54
CA ILE A 90 -1.85 11.53 -10.08
C ILE A 90 -2.31 12.43 -8.93
N GLY A 91 -2.22 13.75 -9.10
CA GLY A 91 -2.56 14.68 -8.03
C GLY A 91 -2.48 16.15 -8.45
N ARG A 92 -2.63 17.06 -7.50
CA ARG A 92 -2.44 18.52 -7.69
C ARG A 92 -1.03 19.00 -7.35
N ALA A 93 -0.23 18.12 -6.76
CA ALA A 93 1.14 18.43 -6.40
C ALA A 93 1.99 18.50 -7.67
N GLU A 94 2.93 19.43 -7.71
CA GLU A 94 3.77 19.70 -8.88
C GLU A 94 4.75 18.55 -9.18
N ASP A 95 5.00 17.67 -8.21
CA ASP A 95 5.83 16.47 -8.34
C ASP A 95 5.06 15.23 -8.82
N SER A 96 3.74 15.35 -9.05
CA SER A 96 2.92 14.25 -9.56
C SER A 96 3.18 14.01 -11.04
N THR A 97 3.33 12.74 -11.44
CA THR A 97 3.50 12.33 -12.84
C THR A 97 2.40 12.87 -13.76
N LEU A 98 1.19 13.04 -13.24
CA LEU A 98 0.11 13.74 -13.90
C LEU A 98 -0.54 14.73 -12.94
N VAL A 99 -0.38 16.03 -13.26
CA VAL A 99 -0.93 17.13 -12.47
C VAL A 99 -2.34 17.47 -12.96
N ILE A 100 -3.35 17.25 -12.13
CA ILE A 100 -4.73 17.65 -12.43
C ILE A 100 -5.02 19.03 -11.82
N THR A 101 -4.99 20.08 -12.65
CA THR A 101 -5.47 21.42 -12.27
C THR A 101 -6.94 21.58 -12.63
#